data_AF-A0A7S2VEN0-F1
#
_entry.id   AF-A0A7S2VEN0-F1
#
_cell.length_a   1.000
_cell.length_b   1.000
_cell.length_c   1.000
_cell.angle_alpha   90.00
_cell.angle_beta   90.00
_cell.angle_gamma   90.00
#
_symmetry.space_group_name_H-M   'P 1'
#
loop_
_entity.id
_entity.type
_entity.pdbx_description
1 polymer ?
#
loop_
_entity_poly.entity_id
_entity_poly.type
_entity_poly.pdbx_seq_one_letter_code
_entity_poly.pdbx_strand_id
1 'polypeptide(L)'
;MSSTNHGEESERKKEPDRILIPGKPDFERCDNRVISARYTALTFVPVATLEQFRRFANLYFLTVGLIMAIGYYNPDLYESAISPWTTLGPLAVVITFSLLVEG
;
A
#
# COMPACT_ATOMS: atom_id res chain seq x y z
N MET A 1 -1.85 47.89 -10.52
CA MET A 1 -2.08 46.68 -11.33
C MET A 1 -1.39 45.55 -10.58
N SER A 2 -2.10 44.91 -9.66
CA SER A 2 -3.04 43.80 -9.89
C SER A 2 -2.30 42.49 -10.14
N SER A 3 -2.44 41.59 -9.15
CA SER A 3 -2.59 40.14 -9.31
C SER A 3 -1.32 39.32 -9.63
N THR A 4 -1.05 38.17 -9.00
CA THR A 4 -1.88 37.36 -8.08
C THR A 4 -1.00 36.40 -7.29
N ASN A 5 -1.23 36.40 -5.97
CA ASN A 5 -0.89 35.35 -5.02
C ASN A 5 -1.70 34.08 -5.38
N HIS A 6 -1.05 32.92 -5.49
CA HIS A 6 -1.68 31.60 -5.34
C HIS A 6 -0.64 30.63 -4.75
N GLY A 7 -0.24 30.91 -3.51
CA GLY A 7 0.28 29.89 -2.63
C GLY A 7 -0.91 29.12 -2.06
N GLU A 8 -0.98 27.83 -2.36
CA GLU A 8 -1.92 26.90 -1.76
C GLU A 8 -1.62 26.82 -0.26
N GLU A 9 -2.30 27.66 0.52
CA GLU A 9 -2.35 27.52 1.97
C GLU A 9 -3.19 26.28 2.27
N SER A 10 -2.50 25.14 2.37
CA SER A 10 -3.03 23.86 2.86
C SER A 10 -3.96 24.14 4.03
N GLU A 11 -5.25 23.91 3.80
CA GLU A 11 -6.36 24.11 4.72
C GLU A 11 -6.09 23.33 6.02
N ARG A 12 -5.40 23.96 6.98
CA ARG A 12 -5.32 23.46 8.34
C ARG A 12 -6.74 23.50 8.87
N LYS A 13 -7.40 22.33 8.95
CA LYS A 13 -8.62 22.16 9.75
C LYS A 13 -8.36 22.86 11.08
N LYS A 14 -9.03 24.00 11.30
CA LYS A 14 -9.04 24.67 12.60
C LYS A 14 -9.63 23.65 13.56
N GLU A 15 -8.78 23.07 14.41
CA GLU A 15 -9.27 22.31 15.54
C GLU A 15 -10.22 23.23 16.32
N PRO A 16 -11.45 22.77 16.62
CA PRO A 16 -12.40 23.59 17.34
C PRO A 16 -11.75 24.03 18.66
N ASP A 17 -12.01 25.27 19.08
CA ASP A 17 -11.48 25.82 20.33
C ASP A 17 -11.93 24.92 21.50
N ARG A 18 -11.06 23.99 21.95
CA ARG A 18 -11.44 22.94 22.91
C ARG A 18 -11.35 23.51 24.33
N ILE A 19 -12.50 23.86 24.91
CA ILE A 19 -12.59 24.27 26.31
C ILE A 19 -12.50 23.03 27.21
N LEU A 20 -11.37 22.87 27.90
CA LEU A 20 -11.20 21.84 28.92
C LEU A 20 -11.89 22.29 30.21
N ILE A 21 -12.98 21.62 30.59
CA ILE A 21 -13.72 21.89 31.83
C ILE A 21 -13.17 21.00 32.96
N PRO A 22 -12.59 21.57 34.04
CA PRO A 22 -12.13 20.79 35.19
C PRO A 22 -13.28 19.98 35.80
N GLY A 23 -13.08 18.69 36.05
CA GLY A 23 -14.07 17.80 36.67
C GLY A 23 -15.05 17.12 35.71
N LYS A 24 -15.02 17.42 34.41
CA LYS A 24 -15.78 16.68 33.38
C LYS A 24 -14.83 15.78 32.56
N PRO A 25 -14.93 14.45 32.64
CA PRO A 25 -14.14 13.58 31.78
C PRO A 25 -14.61 13.75 30.33
N ASP A 26 -13.69 14.18 29.46
CA ASP A 26 -13.89 14.21 28.01
C ASP A 26 -13.42 12.87 27.44
N PHE A 27 -14.38 12.10 26.90
CA PHE A 27 -14.17 10.79 26.29
C PHE A 27 -13.92 10.89 24.78
N GLU A 28 -14.12 12.05 24.17
CA GLU A 28 -13.91 12.30 22.75
C GLU A 28 -12.47 12.75 22.49
N ARG A 29 -11.52 11.97 22.99
CA ARG A 29 -10.09 12.26 22.87
C ARG A 29 -9.44 11.30 21.88
N CYS A 30 -8.56 11.87 21.06
CA CYS A 30 -7.59 11.07 20.33
C CYS A 30 -6.65 10.40 21.35
N ASP A 31 -6.28 9.16 21.09
CA ASP A 31 -5.28 8.47 21.89
C ASP A 31 -3.92 9.20 21.72
N ASN A 32 -3.15 9.37 22.80
CA ASN A 32 -1.82 10.00 22.75
C ASN A 32 -0.75 9.01 22.27
N ARG A 33 -1.16 8.05 21.46
CA ARG A 33 -0.32 7.00 20.93
C ARG A 33 0.45 7.54 19.74
N VAL A 34 1.76 7.71 19.93
CA VAL A 34 2.66 8.06 18.84
C VAL A 34 2.91 6.80 17.99
N ILE A 35 2.43 6.80 16.75
CA ILE A 35 2.66 5.73 15.78
C ILE A 35 3.69 6.24 14.77
N SER A 36 4.90 5.68 14.81
CA SER A 36 5.95 5.94 13.82
C SER A 36 5.96 4.95 12.65
N ALA A 37 5.15 3.88 12.74
CA ALA A 37 5.01 2.90 11.67
C ALA A 37 4.23 3.50 10.50
N ARG A 38 4.76 3.32 9.28
CA ARG A 38 4.10 3.76 8.03
C ARG A 38 2.84 2.97 7.72
N TYR A 39 2.78 1.72 8.17
CA TYR A 39 1.68 0.81 7.89
C TYR A 39 1.01 0.34 9.19
N THR A 40 -0.30 0.17 9.12
CA THR A 40 -1.08 -0.55 10.14
C THR A 40 -1.17 -2.02 9.71
N ALA A 41 -1.39 -2.96 10.63
CA ALA A 41 -1.50 -4.39 10.30
C ALA A 41 -2.46 -4.71 9.14
N LEU A 42 -3.57 -3.96 9.03
CA LEU A 42 -4.55 -4.11 7.95
C LEU A 42 -4.12 -3.46 6.63
N THR A 43 -3.34 -2.38 6.68
CA THR A 43 -2.89 -1.67 5.49
C THR A 43 -1.54 -2.15 4.97
N PHE A 44 -0.79 -2.90 5.77
CA PHE A 44 0.52 -3.44 5.42
C PHE A 44 0.49 -4.24 4.12
N VAL A 45 -0.31 -5.30 4.07
CA VAL A 45 -0.34 -6.20 2.90
C VAL A 45 -0.78 -5.49 1.61
N PRO A 46 -1.95 -4.81 1.55
CA PRO A 46 -2.39 -4.21 0.30
C PRO A 46 -1.49 -3.05 -0.15
N VAL A 47 -1.03 -2.19 0.76
CA VAL A 47 -0.26 -0.99 0.38
C VAL A 47 1.18 -1.35 0.04
N ALA A 48 1.83 -2.20 0.83
CA ALA A 48 3.22 -2.54 0.61
C ALA A 48 3.40 -3.38 -0.68
N THR A 49 2.45 -4.29 -0.98
CA THR A 49 2.50 -5.05 -2.24
C THR A 49 2.28 -4.14 -3.46
N LEU A 50 1.38 -3.15 -3.36
CA LEU A 50 1.18 -2.14 -4.40
C LEU A 50 2.43 -1.29 -4.64
N GLU A 51 3.17 -0.93 -3.58
CA GLU A 51 4.46 -0.24 -3.71
C GLU A 51 5.52 -1.12 -4.40
N GLN A 52 5.59 -2.42 -4.11
CA GLN A 52 6.47 -3.30 -4.89
C GLN A 52 6.06 -3.42 -6.36
N PHE A 53 4.77 -3.35 -6.70
CA PHE A 53 4.34 -3.37 -8.12
C PHE A 53 4.70 -2.11 -8.90
N ARG A 54 5.01 -0.99 -8.22
CA ARG A 54 5.55 0.22 -8.90
C ARG A 54 6.96 -0.01 -9.45
N ARG A 55 7.66 -1.07 -9.04
CA ARG A 55 8.90 -1.51 -9.68
C ARG A 55 8.55 -2.33 -10.93
N PHE A 56 8.89 -1.79 -12.11
CA PHE A 56 8.63 -2.43 -13.41
C PHE A 56 9.06 -3.91 -13.49
N ALA A 57 10.15 -4.29 -12.80
CA ALA A 57 10.60 -5.68 -12.74
C ALA A 57 9.57 -6.61 -12.08
N ASN A 58 9.01 -6.21 -10.94
CA ASN A 58 8.02 -7.02 -10.21
C ASN A 58 6.72 -7.15 -11.01
N LEU A 59 6.32 -6.08 -11.71
CA LEU A 59 5.16 -6.10 -12.60
C LEU A 59 5.39 -7.06 -13.78
N TYR A 60 6.54 -6.96 -14.47
CA TYR A 60 6.86 -7.81 -15.61
C TYR A 60 6.77 -9.31 -15.26
N PHE A 61 7.45 -9.73 -14.19
CA PHE A 61 7.45 -11.13 -13.76
C PHE A 61 6.07 -11.60 -13.29
N LEU A 62 5.30 -10.73 -12.63
CA LEU A 62 3.92 -11.05 -12.24
C LEU A 62 3.01 -11.21 -13.46
N THR A 63 3.08 -10.31 -14.45
CA THR A 63 2.27 -10.37 -15.66
C THR A 63 2.58 -11.63 -16.47
N VAL A 64 3.86 -11.96 -16.64
CA VAL A 64 4.28 -13.21 -17.30
C VAL A 64 3.82 -14.42 -16.49
N GLY A 65 3.94 -14.40 -15.16
CA GLY A 65 3.45 -15.46 -14.29
C GLY A 65 1.92 -15.65 -14.34
N LEU A 66 1.15 -14.56 -14.45
CA LEU A 66 -0.31 -14.59 -14.64
C LEU A 66 -0.67 -15.19 -16.00
N ILE A 67 0.05 -14.80 -17.06
CA ILE A 67 -0.06 -15.39 -18.39
C ILE A 67 0.42 -16.85 -18.38
N MET A 68 1.23 -17.32 -17.44
CA MET A 68 1.50 -18.76 -17.33
C MET A 68 0.40 -19.48 -16.53
N ALA A 69 -0.16 -18.82 -15.51
CA ALA A 69 -1.20 -19.39 -14.66
C ALA A 69 -2.52 -19.58 -15.42
N ILE A 70 -2.93 -18.60 -16.22
CA ILE A 70 -4.20 -18.68 -16.95
C ILE A 70 -4.22 -19.85 -17.93
N GLY A 71 -3.09 -20.20 -18.56
CA GLY A 71 -3.00 -21.32 -19.51
C GLY A 71 -2.82 -22.66 -18.84
N TYR A 72 -2.24 -22.67 -17.63
CA TYR A 72 -2.23 -23.85 -16.78
C TYR A 72 -3.64 -24.19 -16.27
N TYR A 73 -4.41 -23.19 -15.84
CA TYR A 73 -5.77 -23.39 -15.31
C TYR A 73 -6.86 -23.47 -16.39
N ASN A 74 -6.62 -22.90 -17.58
CA ASN A 74 -7.54 -22.96 -18.72
C ASN A 74 -6.81 -23.55 -19.94
N PRO A 75 -6.68 -24.89 -20.01
CA PRO A 75 -5.96 -25.57 -21.10
C PRO A 75 -6.61 -25.37 -22.48
N ASP A 76 -7.88 -24.95 -22.54
CA ASP A 76 -8.62 -24.72 -23.79
C ASP A 76 -8.18 -23.46 -24.55
N LEU A 77 -7.50 -22.51 -23.88
CA LEU A 77 -7.10 -21.23 -24.48
C LEU A 77 -5.66 -21.26 -25.03
N TYR A 78 -4.72 -21.81 -24.26
CA TYR A 78 -3.32 -22.01 -24.69
C TYR A 78 -2.57 -22.97 -23.75
N GLU A 79 -1.74 -23.82 -24.33
CA GLU A 79 -0.86 -24.70 -23.55
C GLU A 79 0.37 -23.93 -23.03
N SER A 80 0.57 -24.00 -21.72
CA SER A 80 1.75 -23.45 -21.07
C SER A 80 2.86 -24.50 -21.03
N ALA A 81 3.94 -24.32 -21.80
CA ALA A 81 5.06 -25.27 -21.83
C ALA A 81 5.87 -25.35 -20.51
N ILE A 82 5.72 -24.34 -19.64
CA ILE A 82 6.45 -24.20 -18.38
C ILE A 82 5.45 -23.98 -17.26
N SER A 83 5.64 -24.65 -16.12
CA SER A 83 4.74 -24.54 -14.99
C SER A 83 4.83 -23.13 -14.36
N PRO A 84 3.69 -22.46 -14.12
CA PRO A 84 3.65 -21.09 -13.58
C PRO A 84 4.36 -20.96 -12.23
N TRP A 85 4.37 -22.03 -11.43
CA TRP A 85 5.02 -22.07 -10.12
C TRP A 85 6.53 -21.84 -10.16
N THR A 86 7.21 -22.22 -11.24
CA THR A 86 8.67 -22.01 -11.35
C THR A 86 9.04 -20.53 -11.52
N THR A 87 8.12 -19.71 -12.05
CA THR A 87 8.31 -18.26 -12.21
C THR A 87 7.72 -17.49 -11.02
N LEU A 88 6.54 -17.89 -10.55
CA LEU A 88 5.87 -17.26 -9.41
C LEU A 88 6.57 -17.53 -8.07
N GLY A 89 7.19 -18.71 -7.90
CA GLY A 89 7.88 -19.08 -6.66
C GLY A 89 9.02 -18.12 -6.29
N PRO A 90 10.04 -17.94 -7.16
CA PRO A 90 11.12 -16.98 -6.90
C PRO A 90 10.61 -15.55 -6.72
N LEU A 91 9.63 -15.13 -7.52
CA LEU A 91 9.00 -13.81 -7.39
C LEU A 91 8.36 -13.60 -6.02
N ALA A 92 7.57 -14.57 -5.54
CA ALA A 92 6.92 -14.49 -4.26
C ALA A 92 7.92 -14.41 -3.10
N VAL A 93 9.03 -15.15 -3.18
CA VAL A 93 10.11 -15.07 -2.18
C VAL A 93 10.75 -13.69 -2.17
N VAL A 94 11.07 -13.14 -3.34
CA VAL A 94 11.70 -11.80 -3.45
C VAL A 94 10.75 -10.71 -2.95
N ILE A 95 9.47 -10.76 -3.30
CA ILE A 95 8.46 -9.80 -2.83
C ILE A 95 8.30 -9.92 -1.31
N THR A 96 8.20 -11.14 -0.77
CA THR A 96 8.09 -11.35 0.68
C THR A 96 9.30 -10.78 1.42
N PHE A 97 10.52 -11.01 0.92
CA PHE A 97 11.72 -10.45 1.53
C PHE A 97 11.75 -8.91 1.40
N SER A 98 11.36 -8.37 0.25
CA SER A 98 11.31 -6.92 0.04
C SER A 98 10.31 -6.24 0.97
N LEU A 99 9.13 -6.86 1.17
CA LEU A 99 8.11 -6.42 2.12
C LEU A 99 8.60 -6.43 3.57
N LEU A 100 9.38 -7.45 3.95
CA LEU A 100 9.92 -7.55 5.32
C LEU A 100 11.03 -6.54 5.59
N VAL A 101 11.77 -6.13 4.56
CA VAL A 101 12.89 -5.18 4.67
C VAL A 101 12.42 -3.73 4.57
N GLU A 102 11.45 -3.44 3.70
CA GLU A 102 10.89 -2.09 3.51
C GLU A 102 9.72 -1.79 4.48
N GLY A 103 9.16 -2.83 5.08
CA GLY A 103 8.01 -2.83 5.99
C GLY A 103 8.26 -2.38 7.41
#